data_AF-A0A813CL64-F1
#
_entry.id   AF-A0A813CL64-F1
#
_cell.length_a   1.000
_cell.length_b   1.000
_cell.length_c   1.000
_cell.angle_alpha   90.00
_cell.angle_beta   90.00
_cell.angle_gamma   90.00
#
_symmetry.space_group_name_H-M   'P 1'
#
loop_
_entity.id
_entity.type
_entity.pdbx_description
1 polymer ?
#
loop_
_entity_poly.entity_id
_entity_poly.type
_entity_poly.pdbx_seq_one_letter_code
_entity_poly.pdbx_strand_id
1 'polypeptide(L)'
;MIGSRGAKERISESEVGERTKAPMQRLVGWVLPSVLFLAPLPVLSEHCQVAQSVQEDVSDEAPLLQASVDDLKRTRTSSEGNCSMTLAGSEIYVLRALGFARVEIIRAGDIDSGTVTVWYETHDGTAKNWVDYVQQSGELNFSPGGRSGHVDINLYGPVTMNETVPKFFYFSLTKAVCGGCSVSLGKYTEAEVFIERGS
;
A
#
# COMPACT_ATOMS: atom_id res chain seq x y z
N MET A 1 44.40 40.45 49.26
CA MET A 1 43.74 41.66 49.77
C MET A 1 42.60 42.02 48.82
N ILE A 2 41.38 42.16 49.36
CA ILE A 2 40.21 42.90 48.79
C ILE A 2 39.62 42.26 47.51
N GLY A 3 38.39 41.71 47.42
CA GLY A 3 37.16 41.87 48.18
C GLY A 3 36.23 42.90 47.52
N SER A 4 35.14 42.48 46.85
CA SER A 4 33.78 43.05 46.99
C SER A 4 32.79 42.72 45.85
N ARG A 5 31.60 42.24 46.28
CA ARG A 5 30.21 42.59 45.86
C ARG A 5 29.82 42.26 44.40
N GLY A 6 28.81 41.45 44.09
CA GLY A 6 27.54 41.21 44.77
C GLY A 6 26.46 42.16 44.24
N ALA A 7 25.75 41.77 43.17
CA ALA A 7 24.50 42.40 42.76
C ALA A 7 23.52 41.33 42.27
N LYS A 8 22.39 41.28 42.98
CA LYS A 8 21.26 40.37 42.88
C LYS A 8 20.05 41.25 42.57
N GLU A 9 19.48 41.17 41.38
CA GLU A 9 18.16 41.73 41.05
C GLU A 9 17.38 40.64 40.32
N ARG A 10 16.35 40.03 40.93
CA ARG A 10 15.03 40.52 41.36
C ARG A 10 14.03 40.56 40.19
N ILE A 11 13.41 39.39 39.99
CA ILE A 11 11.99 39.09 39.71
C ILE A 11 11.13 40.24 39.16
N SER A 12 10.48 39.97 38.03
CA SER A 12 9.13 40.47 37.74
C SER A 12 8.30 39.35 37.09
N GLU A 13 7.48 38.69 37.92
CA GLU A 13 6.27 37.98 37.50
C GLU A 13 5.20 39.03 37.19
N SER A 14 4.62 38.98 35.99
CA SER A 14 3.29 39.49 35.63
C SER A 14 2.95 38.81 34.28
N GLU A 15 1.77 38.31 33.95
CA GLU A 15 0.42 38.50 34.45
C GLU A 15 -0.42 37.24 34.24
N VAL A 16 -1.37 37.06 35.16
CA VAL A 16 -2.56 36.23 35.05
C VAL A 16 -3.52 36.83 34.03
N GLY A 17 -4.17 35.98 33.21
CA GLY A 17 -5.31 36.36 32.37
C GLY A 17 -5.84 35.12 31.63
N GLU A 18 -6.58 34.23 32.28
CA GLU A 18 -8.04 34.27 32.48
C GLU A 18 -8.78 33.39 31.45
N ARG A 19 -9.61 32.50 32.00
CA ARG A 19 -10.45 31.53 31.29
C ARG A 19 -11.58 32.26 30.59
N THR A 20 -11.84 31.92 29.32
CA THR A 20 -13.21 31.93 28.80
C THR A 20 -13.51 30.63 28.07
N LYS A 21 -14.32 29.82 28.75
CA LYS A 21 -15.03 28.63 28.31
C LYS A 21 -16.07 29.05 27.26
N ALA A 22 -16.07 28.44 26.07
CA ALA A 22 -17.17 28.58 25.10
C ALA A 22 -17.83 27.21 24.84
N PRO A 23 -19.18 27.15 24.76
CA PRO A 23 -19.93 25.93 24.96
C PRO A 23 -20.16 25.11 23.69
N MET A 24 -20.19 23.80 23.93
CA MET A 24 -20.70 22.70 23.12
C MET A 24 -22.16 22.96 22.71
N GLN A 25 -22.44 23.08 21.42
CA GLN A 25 -23.79 23.18 20.87
C GLN A 25 -24.18 21.89 20.16
N ARG A 26 -25.37 21.41 20.53
CA ARG A 26 -26.02 20.15 20.19
C ARG A 26 -27.18 20.49 19.26
N LEU A 27 -27.16 20.02 18.02
CA LEU A 27 -28.32 20.04 17.11
C LEU A 27 -28.54 18.59 16.66
N VAL A 28 -29.38 17.82 17.37
CA VAL A 28 -30.82 17.60 17.12
C VAL A 28 -31.11 17.16 15.68
N GLY A 29 -31.54 15.92 15.57
CA GLY A 29 -31.66 15.19 14.31
C GLY A 29 -32.95 15.43 13.54
N TRP A 30 -32.95 14.90 12.33
CA TRP A 30 -34.13 14.72 11.50
C TRP A 30 -34.17 13.27 11.04
N VAL A 31 -35.15 12.54 11.59
CA VAL A 31 -35.61 11.25 11.11
C VAL A 31 -36.71 11.56 10.10
N LEU A 32 -36.62 11.03 8.88
CA LEU A 32 -37.79 10.88 8.01
C LEU A 32 -37.92 9.42 7.57
N PRO A 33 -39.15 8.89 7.52
CA PRO A 33 -39.41 7.46 7.45
C PRO A 33 -39.54 6.92 6.03
N SER A 34 -39.32 5.62 5.94
CA SER A 34 -39.55 4.70 4.84
C SER A 34 -40.90 4.83 4.15
N VAL A 35 -40.95 4.67 2.82
CA VAL A 35 -42.07 3.98 2.15
C VAL A 35 -41.53 3.15 0.98
N LEU A 36 -41.83 1.84 1.06
CA LEU A 36 -41.68 0.82 0.02
C LEU A 36 -42.43 1.18 -1.26
N PHE A 37 -41.85 0.87 -2.43
CA PHE A 37 -42.64 0.42 -3.57
C PHE A 37 -41.94 -0.75 -4.26
N LEU A 38 -42.68 -1.85 -4.40
CA LEU A 38 -42.28 -3.15 -4.93
C LEU A 38 -43.01 -3.38 -6.26
N ALA A 39 -42.36 -4.13 -7.15
CA ALA A 39 -42.89 -4.95 -8.26
C ALA A 39 -42.91 -4.32 -9.69
N PRO A 40 -43.08 -5.11 -10.78
CA PRO A 40 -42.05 -5.99 -11.38
C PRO A 40 -41.93 -5.87 -12.93
N LEU A 41 -41.01 -6.68 -13.51
CA LEU A 41 -40.51 -6.88 -14.90
C LEU A 41 -41.54 -6.99 -16.05
N PRO A 42 -41.14 -6.77 -17.33
CA PRO A 42 -40.69 -7.88 -18.22
C PRO A 42 -39.51 -7.51 -19.17
N VAL A 43 -38.45 -8.32 -19.32
CA VAL A 43 -38.22 -9.41 -20.30
C VAL A 43 -38.43 -9.04 -21.79
N LEU A 44 -37.32 -8.90 -22.53
CA LEU A 44 -37.21 -9.13 -23.98
C LEU A 44 -35.70 -9.44 -24.25
N SER A 45 -35.28 -10.70 -24.36
CA SER A 45 -35.35 -11.60 -25.53
C SER A 45 -34.57 -11.12 -26.75
N GLU A 46 -33.26 -11.38 -26.78
CA GLU A 46 -32.54 -11.66 -28.03
C GLU A 46 -31.57 -12.84 -27.81
N HIS A 47 -32.00 -14.01 -28.28
CA HIS A 47 -31.21 -15.22 -28.34
C HIS A 47 -30.32 -15.16 -29.58
N CYS A 48 -29.00 -15.24 -29.41
CA CYS A 48 -28.10 -15.57 -30.51
C CYS A 48 -28.08 -17.11 -30.68
N GLN A 49 -28.86 -17.61 -31.63
CA GLN A 49 -28.77 -18.99 -32.06
C GLN A 49 -27.51 -19.20 -32.90
N VAL A 50 -26.67 -20.14 -32.46
CA VAL A 50 -25.81 -20.91 -33.36
C VAL A 50 -26.14 -22.38 -33.15
N ALA A 51 -26.49 -23.03 -34.25
CA ALA A 51 -26.88 -24.42 -34.33
C ALA A 51 -25.70 -25.32 -34.69
N GLN A 52 -25.91 -26.62 -34.41
CA GLN A 52 -25.27 -27.82 -34.97
C GLN A 52 -23.88 -28.17 -34.41
N SER A 53 -23.52 -29.42 -34.16
CA SER A 53 -24.17 -30.74 -34.07
C SER A 53 -23.02 -31.72 -33.80
N VAL A 54 -23.20 -32.78 -33.00
CA VAL A 54 -22.71 -34.17 -33.24
C VAL A 54 -22.99 -34.98 -31.97
N GLN A 55 -23.64 -36.11 -32.20
CA GLN A 55 -24.00 -37.20 -31.29
C GLN A 55 -22.76 -37.86 -30.68
N GLU A 56 -22.81 -38.24 -29.40
CA GLU A 56 -22.54 -39.62 -29.01
C GLU A 56 -23.51 -40.03 -27.89
N ASP A 57 -24.22 -41.10 -28.21
CA ASP A 57 -25.23 -41.81 -27.45
C ASP A 57 -24.52 -42.82 -26.55
N VAL A 58 -24.64 -42.71 -25.21
CA VAL A 58 -24.58 -43.88 -24.32
C VAL A 58 -25.52 -43.60 -23.13
N SER A 59 -26.68 -44.23 -23.23
CA SER A 59 -27.59 -44.56 -22.14
C SER A 59 -26.85 -45.22 -20.97
N ASP A 60 -27.04 -44.73 -19.75
CA ASP A 60 -27.24 -45.57 -18.57
C ASP A 60 -27.78 -44.76 -17.38
N GLU A 61 -28.97 -45.18 -16.97
CA GLU A 61 -29.74 -44.97 -15.74
C GLU A 61 -29.09 -44.23 -14.56
N ALA A 62 -29.82 -43.24 -14.04
CA ALA A 62 -29.56 -42.58 -12.78
C ALA A 62 -29.80 -43.50 -11.56
N PRO A 63 -29.03 -43.32 -10.48
CA PRO A 63 -29.60 -43.31 -9.14
C PRO A 63 -29.58 -41.87 -8.61
N LEU A 64 -30.79 -41.32 -8.44
CA LEU A 64 -31.01 -40.09 -7.68
C LEU A 64 -30.72 -40.33 -6.19
N LEU A 65 -30.33 -39.24 -5.52
CA LEU A 65 -30.27 -39.04 -4.05
C LEU A 65 -28.95 -39.48 -3.38
N GLN A 66 -27.93 -38.65 -3.48
CA GLN A 66 -27.28 -37.97 -2.33
C GLN A 66 -26.09 -37.12 -2.85
N ALA A 67 -26.34 -36.15 -3.75
CA ALA A 67 -25.33 -35.10 -3.98
C ALA A 67 -25.37 -34.21 -2.73
N SER A 68 -24.49 -34.56 -1.79
CA SER A 68 -24.40 -33.95 -0.49
C SER A 68 -24.36 -32.43 -0.61
N VAL A 69 -25.05 -31.79 0.31
CA VAL A 69 -24.90 -30.39 0.72
C VAL A 69 -23.46 -30.01 1.12
N ASP A 70 -22.48 -30.90 0.92
CA ASP A 70 -21.05 -30.63 1.03
C ASP A 70 -20.50 -29.80 -0.14
N ASP A 71 -21.20 -29.65 -1.27
CA ASP A 71 -20.76 -28.73 -2.34
C ASP A 71 -21.17 -27.26 -2.12
N LEU A 72 -21.95 -26.98 -1.06
CA LEU A 72 -22.15 -25.61 -0.54
C LEU A 72 -21.12 -25.22 0.51
N LYS A 73 -20.35 -26.18 1.03
CA LYS A 73 -18.93 -25.94 1.31
C LYS A 73 -18.19 -26.18 0.01
N ARG A 74 -18.41 -25.28 -0.95
CA ARG A 74 -17.30 -24.81 -1.77
C ARG A 74 -16.31 -24.24 -0.77
N THR A 75 -15.51 -25.12 -0.18
CA THR A 75 -14.15 -24.84 0.19
C THR A 75 -13.71 -23.96 -0.95
N ARG A 76 -13.45 -22.69 -0.66
CA ARG A 76 -12.55 -21.93 -1.50
C ARG A 76 -11.33 -22.84 -1.53
N THR A 77 -11.27 -23.72 -2.52
CA THR A 77 -10.03 -24.24 -3.05
C THR A 77 -9.39 -22.97 -3.50
N SER A 78 -8.72 -22.34 -2.54
CA SER A 78 -7.92 -21.15 -2.75
C SER A 78 -7.21 -21.47 -4.04
N SER A 79 -7.39 -20.63 -5.06
CA SER A 79 -6.32 -20.46 -6.02
C SER A 79 -5.05 -20.51 -5.18
N GLU A 80 -4.20 -21.52 -5.40
CA GLU A 80 -3.02 -21.74 -4.56
C GLU A 80 -2.48 -20.37 -4.18
N GLY A 81 -2.53 -20.05 -2.88
CA GLY A 81 -2.48 -18.69 -2.33
C GLY A 81 -1.11 -18.07 -2.56
N ASN A 82 -0.77 -17.92 -3.83
CA ASN A 82 0.52 -17.65 -4.39
C ASN A 82 0.48 -16.17 -4.72
N CYS A 83 1.19 -15.41 -3.90
CA CYS A 83 1.39 -13.99 -4.12
C CYS A 83 2.84 -13.71 -4.48
N SER A 84 3.06 -12.61 -5.19
CA SER A 84 4.41 -12.14 -5.47
C SER A 84 4.58 -10.68 -5.06
N MET A 85 5.76 -10.38 -4.54
CA MET A 85 6.16 -9.03 -4.16
C MET A 85 7.05 -8.45 -5.26
N THR A 86 6.61 -7.35 -5.89
CA THR A 86 7.31 -6.71 -6.99
C THR A 86 7.34 -5.20 -6.78
N LEU A 87 8.39 -4.54 -7.27
CA LEU A 87 8.41 -3.09 -7.42
C LEU A 87 7.49 -2.68 -8.58
N ALA A 88 7.06 -1.41 -8.57
CA ALA A 88 6.25 -0.83 -9.64
C ALA A 88 6.96 -0.82 -11.01
N GLY A 89 8.28 -0.79 -11.01
CA GLY A 89 9.13 -0.87 -12.21
C GLY A 89 10.58 -1.11 -11.83
N SER A 90 11.42 -1.30 -12.85
CA SER A 90 12.89 -1.38 -12.70
C SER A 90 13.57 -0.01 -12.72
N GLU A 91 12.85 1.04 -13.11
CA GLU A 91 13.32 2.43 -13.12
C GLU A 91 12.26 3.30 -12.46
N ILE A 92 12.69 4.16 -11.54
CA ILE A 92 11.81 5.06 -10.78
C ILE A 92 12.42 6.44 -10.85
N TYR A 93 11.64 7.42 -11.27
CA TYR A 93 12.07 8.82 -11.36
C TYR A 93 11.42 9.62 -10.24
N VAL A 94 12.24 10.32 -9.46
CA VAL A 94 11.80 11.13 -8.32
C VAL A 94 12.39 12.53 -8.40
N LEU A 95 11.65 13.53 -7.94
CA LEU A 95 12.14 14.89 -7.90
C LEU A 95 12.87 15.15 -6.58
N ARG A 96 14.12 15.63 -6.64
CA ARG A 96 14.89 16.03 -5.46
C ARG A 96 14.16 17.06 -4.59
N ALA A 97 13.35 17.92 -5.21
CA ALA A 97 12.57 18.95 -4.53
C ALA A 97 11.53 18.40 -3.54
N LEU A 98 11.15 17.12 -3.64
CA LEU A 98 10.26 16.48 -2.65
C LEU A 98 10.96 16.19 -1.32
N GLY A 99 12.31 16.13 -1.30
CA GLY A 99 13.09 15.78 -0.12
C GLY A 99 13.10 14.28 0.22
N PHE A 100 12.30 13.47 -0.46
CA PHE A 100 12.28 12.02 -0.35
C PHE A 100 11.96 11.36 -1.70
N ALA A 101 12.48 10.15 -1.89
CA ALA A 101 12.15 9.26 -2.98
C ALA A 101 11.10 8.25 -2.49
N ARG A 102 9.91 8.27 -3.07
CA ARG A 102 8.85 7.30 -2.76
C ARG A 102 8.95 6.09 -3.68
N VAL A 103 9.22 4.93 -3.11
CA VAL A 103 9.26 3.65 -3.83
C VAL A 103 8.01 2.84 -3.49
N GLU A 104 7.23 2.47 -4.50
CA GLU A 104 6.04 1.63 -4.34
C GLU A 104 6.39 0.14 -4.49
N ILE A 105 5.92 -0.65 -3.53
CA ILE A 105 5.99 -2.11 -3.51
C ILE A 105 4.57 -2.65 -3.68
N ILE A 106 4.41 -3.56 -4.64
CA ILE A 106 3.14 -4.11 -5.06
C ILE A 106 3.08 -5.60 -4.70
N ARG A 107 1.98 -5.99 -4.07
CA ARG A 107 1.58 -7.38 -3.87
C ARG A 107 0.66 -7.80 -5.01
N ALA A 108 1.09 -8.77 -5.81
CA ALA A 108 0.32 -9.33 -6.93
C ALA A 108 -0.09 -10.78 -6.65
N GLY A 109 -1.11 -11.27 -7.35
CA GLY A 109 -1.69 -12.60 -7.10
C GLY A 109 -2.67 -12.57 -5.94
N ASP A 110 -2.54 -13.50 -4.99
CA ASP A 110 -3.41 -13.55 -3.82
C ASP A 110 -3.12 -12.39 -2.86
N ILE A 111 -4.09 -11.50 -2.67
CA ILE A 111 -4.00 -10.37 -1.74
C ILE A 111 -4.76 -10.60 -0.44
N ASP A 112 -5.70 -11.55 -0.40
CA ASP A 112 -6.65 -11.70 0.69
C ASP A 112 -6.19 -12.71 1.74
N SER A 113 -5.28 -13.62 1.39
CA SER A 113 -4.75 -14.60 2.33
C SER A 113 -3.50 -14.11 3.06
N GLY A 114 -3.47 -14.29 4.39
CA GLY A 114 -2.26 -14.10 5.19
C GLY A 114 -1.68 -12.67 5.20
N THR A 115 -0.82 -12.46 6.18
CA THR A 115 0.05 -11.27 6.22
C THR A 115 1.34 -11.59 5.50
N VAL A 116 1.78 -10.68 4.61
CA VAL A 116 3.05 -10.80 3.90
C VAL A 116 4.02 -9.75 4.43
N THR A 117 5.21 -10.18 4.84
CA THR A 117 6.31 -9.30 5.21
C THR A 117 7.35 -9.33 4.09
N VAL A 118 7.73 -8.16 3.59
CA VAL A 118 8.79 -8.01 2.58
C VAL A 118 9.92 -7.17 3.15
N TRP A 119 11.15 -7.64 3.00
CA TRP A 119 12.35 -6.92 3.38
C TRP A 119 12.93 -6.20 2.17
N TYR A 120 13.46 -5.01 2.43
CA TYR A 120 14.09 -4.18 1.43
C TYR A 120 15.39 -3.57 1.95
N GLU A 121 16.23 -3.15 1.01
CA GLU A 121 17.43 -2.39 1.29
C GLU A 121 17.76 -1.47 0.11
N THR A 122 18.57 -0.45 0.36
CA THR A 122 19.11 0.44 -0.67
C THR A 122 20.61 0.30 -0.79
N HIS A 123 21.12 0.39 -2.02
CA HIS A 123 22.56 0.33 -2.33
C HIS A 123 23.00 1.52 -3.17
N ASP A 124 24.26 1.92 -3.01
CA ASP A 124 24.84 3.03 -3.74
C ASP A 124 24.93 2.75 -5.24
N GLY A 125 24.50 3.72 -6.04
CA GLY A 125 24.83 3.84 -7.46
C GLY A 125 25.83 4.98 -7.68
N THR A 126 25.46 5.94 -8.54
CA THR A 126 26.16 7.24 -8.66
C THR A 126 25.78 8.22 -7.54
N ALA A 127 24.59 8.05 -6.96
CA ALA A 127 24.19 8.67 -5.71
C ALA A 127 24.83 7.94 -4.52
N LYS A 128 25.35 8.69 -3.55
CA LYS A 128 26.06 8.13 -2.38
C LYS A 128 25.32 8.35 -1.08
N ASN A 129 25.36 7.34 -0.21
CA ASN A 129 24.83 7.41 1.15
C ASN A 129 25.39 8.63 1.91
N TRP A 130 24.53 9.31 2.66
CA TRP A 130 24.78 10.55 3.41
C TRP A 130 25.21 11.77 2.57
N VAL A 131 25.29 11.63 1.25
CA VAL A 131 25.59 12.73 0.32
C VAL A 131 24.36 13.09 -0.49
N ASP A 132 23.79 12.10 -1.17
CA ASP A 132 22.65 12.26 -2.08
C ASP A 132 21.35 11.67 -1.51
N TYR A 133 21.47 10.64 -0.67
CA TYR A 133 20.35 9.97 -0.02
C TYR A 133 20.80 9.31 1.28
N VAL A 134 19.87 8.89 2.14
CA VAL A 134 20.19 8.04 3.30
C VAL A 134 19.91 6.60 2.98
N GLN A 135 20.94 5.77 3.11
CA GLN A 135 20.80 4.32 3.00
C GLN A 135 19.86 3.80 4.08
N GLN A 136 18.90 2.99 3.66
CA GLN A 136 17.89 2.41 4.52
C GLN A 136 17.71 0.93 4.19
N SER A 137 17.46 0.14 5.22
CA SER A 137 16.92 -1.20 5.10
C SER A 137 15.80 -1.37 6.12
N GLY A 138 14.90 -2.30 5.85
CA GLY A 138 13.74 -2.51 6.71
C GLY A 138 12.80 -3.56 6.17
N GLU A 139 11.61 -3.58 6.76
CA GLU A 139 10.52 -4.44 6.34
C GLU A 139 9.23 -3.65 6.14
N LEU A 140 8.38 -4.15 5.26
CA LEU A 140 7.03 -3.65 5.02
C LEU A 140 6.03 -4.80 5.18
N ASN A 141 5.01 -4.58 6.00
CA ASN A 141 4.00 -5.57 6.33
C ASN A 141 2.70 -5.27 5.56
N PHE A 142 2.22 -6.25 4.81
CA PHE A 142 0.98 -6.22 4.06
C PHE A 142 -0.05 -7.07 4.77
N SER A 143 -1.06 -6.42 5.35
CA SER A 143 -2.24 -7.12 5.87
C SER A 143 -3.05 -7.76 4.73
N PRO A 144 -3.91 -8.75 5.02
CA PRO A 144 -4.93 -9.21 4.09
C PRO A 144 -5.69 -8.06 3.42
N GLY A 145 -5.84 -8.12 2.10
CA GLY A 145 -6.41 -7.07 1.24
C GLY A 145 -5.44 -5.96 0.84
N GLY A 146 -4.23 -5.92 1.42
CA GLY A 146 -3.21 -4.91 1.13
C GLY A 146 -2.52 -5.15 -0.21
N ARG A 147 -2.80 -4.29 -1.19
CA ARG A 147 -2.29 -4.43 -2.57
C ARG A 147 -0.98 -3.69 -2.84
N SER A 148 -0.80 -2.52 -2.25
CA SER A 148 0.43 -1.76 -2.38
C SER A 148 0.78 -1.03 -1.09
N GLY A 149 2.06 -0.73 -0.95
CA GLY A 149 2.61 0.08 0.13
C GLY A 149 3.85 0.78 -0.40
N HIS A 150 4.38 1.73 0.36
CA HIS A 150 5.51 2.54 -0.08
C HIS A 150 6.54 2.71 1.02
N VAL A 151 7.77 2.95 0.58
CA VAL A 151 8.90 3.32 1.42
C VAL A 151 9.38 4.69 0.94
N ASP A 152 9.47 5.64 1.86
CA ASP A 152 10.02 6.97 1.60
C ASP A 152 11.50 6.98 2.03
N ILE A 153 12.39 7.20 1.07
CA ILE A 153 13.84 7.29 1.28
C ILE A 153 14.26 8.76 1.29
N ASN A 154 14.86 9.24 2.37
CA ASN A 154 15.25 10.65 2.47
C ASN A 154 16.36 11.00 1.46
N LEU A 155 16.16 12.12 0.77
CA LEU A 155 17.14 12.70 -0.16
C LEU A 155 17.91 13.84 0.52
N TYR A 156 19.22 13.92 0.25
CA TYR A 156 20.14 14.90 0.83
C TYR A 156 20.85 15.69 -0.26
N GLY A 157 21.32 16.89 0.08
CA GLY A 157 22.11 17.75 -0.80
C GLY A 157 21.26 18.74 -1.61
N PRO A 158 21.89 19.81 -2.15
CA PRO A 158 21.18 20.89 -2.83
C PRO A 158 20.63 20.46 -4.18
N VAL A 159 19.55 21.11 -4.63
CA VAL A 159 19.08 21.02 -6.01
C VAL A 159 20.05 21.81 -6.90
N THR A 160 20.83 21.12 -7.73
CA THR A 160 21.83 21.74 -8.62
C THR A 160 21.32 21.69 -10.07
N MET A 161 21.23 22.86 -10.71
CA MET A 161 20.70 22.95 -12.09
C MET A 161 21.74 22.54 -13.16
N ASN A 162 23.03 22.56 -12.82
CA ASN A 162 24.14 22.28 -13.74
C ASN A 162 24.72 20.87 -13.55
N GLU A 163 23.95 19.94 -12.98
CA GLU A 163 24.37 18.56 -12.81
C GLU A 163 24.26 17.82 -14.16
N THR A 164 25.41 17.46 -14.74
CA THR A 164 25.48 16.82 -16.06
C THR A 164 25.43 15.29 -15.98
N VAL A 165 25.60 14.72 -14.79
CA VAL A 165 25.66 13.26 -14.58
C VAL A 165 24.41 12.82 -13.83
N PRO A 166 23.65 11.83 -14.33
CA PRO A 166 22.47 11.34 -13.63
C PRO A 166 22.85 10.73 -12.27
N LYS A 167 22.10 11.10 -11.24
CA LYS A 167 22.21 10.57 -9.89
C LYS A 167 21.17 9.50 -9.66
N PHE A 168 21.61 8.29 -9.32
CA PHE A 168 20.72 7.20 -8.97
C PHE A 168 21.32 6.30 -7.89
N PHE A 169 20.44 5.63 -7.15
CA PHE A 169 20.76 4.56 -6.22
C PHE A 169 19.86 3.35 -6.49
N TYR A 170 20.22 2.19 -5.96
CA TYR A 170 19.46 0.97 -6.12
C TYR A 170 18.51 0.75 -4.93
N PHE A 171 17.31 0.25 -5.20
CA PHE A 171 16.37 -0.24 -4.21
C PHE A 171 16.08 -1.71 -4.51
N SER A 172 16.32 -2.61 -3.56
CA SER A 172 16.13 -4.05 -3.75
C SER A 172 15.19 -4.67 -2.71
N LEU A 173 14.42 -5.65 -3.16
CA LEU A 173 13.63 -6.55 -2.32
C LEU A 173 14.48 -7.79 -2.04
N THR A 174 14.78 -8.05 -0.77
CA THR A 174 15.75 -9.10 -0.39
C THR A 174 15.06 -10.40 -0.01
N LYS A 175 13.88 -10.30 0.59
CA LYS A 175 13.15 -11.45 1.12
C LYS A 175 11.66 -11.15 1.19
N ALA A 176 10.84 -12.16 1.00
CA ALA A 176 9.41 -12.12 1.32
C ALA A 176 9.02 -13.38 2.10
N VAL A 177 8.17 -13.22 3.11
CA VAL A 177 7.61 -14.32 3.92
C VAL A 177 6.12 -14.08 4.10
N CYS A 178 5.32 -15.15 4.03
CA CYS A 178 3.89 -15.08 4.29
C CYS A 178 3.50 -15.99 5.47
N GLY A 179 2.61 -15.49 6.32
CA GLY A 179 1.95 -16.29 7.36
C GLY A 179 0.70 -16.98 6.80
N GLY A 180 0.83 -18.23 6.36
CA GLY A 180 -0.32 -19.06 5.93
C GLY A 180 -0.66 -19.00 4.44
N CYS A 181 0.21 -18.40 3.63
CA CYS A 181 0.14 -18.41 2.16
C CYS A 181 1.52 -18.66 1.56
N SER A 182 1.60 -18.82 0.25
CA SER A 182 2.86 -18.93 -0.50
C SER A 182 3.23 -17.56 -1.06
N VAL A 183 4.49 -17.15 -0.88
CA VAL A 183 4.99 -15.89 -1.45
C VAL A 183 6.32 -16.09 -2.16
N SER A 184 6.49 -15.39 -3.28
CA SER A 184 7.76 -15.28 -3.99
C SER A 184 8.10 -13.81 -4.29
N LEU A 185 9.35 -13.56 -4.66
CA LEU A 185 9.71 -12.28 -5.28
C LEU A 185 9.23 -12.28 -6.73
N GLY A 186 8.69 -11.15 -7.18
CA GLY A 186 8.07 -10.97 -8.49
C GLY A 186 9.06 -10.58 -9.59
N LYS A 187 8.54 -9.92 -10.64
CA LYS A 187 9.32 -9.56 -11.82
C LYS A 187 10.41 -8.52 -11.53
N TYR A 188 10.04 -7.46 -10.81
CA TYR A 188 10.96 -6.38 -10.46
C TYR A 188 11.32 -6.50 -9.00
N THR A 189 12.51 -7.05 -8.72
CA THR A 189 13.05 -7.20 -7.37
C THR A 189 14.09 -6.13 -7.05
N GLU A 190 14.54 -5.40 -8.06
CA GLU A 190 15.48 -4.29 -7.94
C GLU A 190 15.05 -3.17 -8.89
N ALA A 191 15.23 -1.93 -8.45
CA ALA A 191 14.99 -0.74 -9.24
C ALA A 191 16.12 0.26 -9.12
N GLU A 192 16.43 0.93 -10.23
CA GLU A 192 17.26 2.13 -10.28
C GLU A 192 16.37 3.34 -10.00
N VAL A 193 16.65 4.04 -8.90
CA VAL A 193 15.92 5.24 -8.48
C VAL A 193 16.69 6.48 -8.93
N PHE A 194 16.24 7.09 -10.02
CA PHE A 194 16.80 8.31 -10.60
C PHE A 194 16.30 9.55 -9.86
N ILE A 195 17.24 10.33 -9.34
CA ILE A 195 16.98 11.61 -8.67
C ILE A 195 17.04 12.70 -9.74
N GLU A 196 15.86 13.10 -10.22
CA GLU A 196 15.69 14.15 -11.21
C GLU A 196 15.65 15.56 -10.59
N ARG A 197 15.96 16.54 -11.44
CA ARG A 197 15.76 17.95 -11.15
C ARG A 197 14.28 18.31 -11.30
N GLY A 198 13.78 19.17 -10.41
CA GLY A 198 12.51 19.87 -10.68
C GLY A 198 12.64 20.67 -11.97
N SER A 199 11.67 20.48 -12.88
CA SER A 199 11.58 21.21 -14.15
C SER A 199 11.47 22.71 -13.96
#